data_AF-A0A0G0HT82-F1
#
_entry.id   AF-A0A0G0HT82-F1
#
_cell.length_a   1.000
_cell.length_b   1.000
_cell.length_c   1.000
_cell.angle_alpha   90.00
_cell.angle_beta   90.00
_cell.angle_gamma   90.00
#
_symmetry.space_group_name_H-M   'P 1'
#
loop_
_entity.id
_entity.type
_entity.pdbx_description
1 polymer ?
#
loop_
_entity_poly.entity_id
_entity_poly.type
_entity_poly.pdbx_seq_one_letter_code
_entity_poly.pdbx_strand_id
1 'polypeptide(L)'
;MENNTDLNKTNDTGGGSSGFPLNALLLLICIIAAGAVLTLLTFNKFYPAAKEAIPVQQIKKPAGTPKASVLPLESVNMPLDSSKSYVGSFDLIYNFEGKLLNIKDSDGRKELITDITGKNIPGFVINANTKFFTISNDGSFKEAKLEDLKQNQKIRLSSFYSFKDNRWFLGFVYIYDI
;
A
#
# COMPACT_ATOMS: atom_id res chain seq x y z
N MET A 1 -15.28 81.54 52.48
CA MET A 1 -14.51 82.21 51.43
C MET A 1 -13.62 81.19 50.78
N GLU A 2 -13.59 81.23 49.46
CA GLU A 2 -13.07 80.24 48.51
C GLU A 2 -11.60 79.87 48.74
N ASN A 3 -11.20 78.64 48.37
CA ASN A 3 -10.36 78.52 47.18
C ASN A 3 -10.36 77.12 46.55
N ASN A 4 -10.55 77.12 45.24
CA ASN A 4 -10.33 76.04 44.29
C ASN A 4 -8.86 75.60 44.28
N THR A 5 -8.56 74.34 43.93
CA THR A 5 -8.02 73.97 42.61
C THR A 5 -7.95 72.44 42.48
N ASP A 6 -8.72 71.89 41.54
CA ASP A 6 -8.40 70.64 40.84
C ASP A 6 -7.13 70.83 40.00
N LEU A 7 -6.32 69.78 39.84
CA LEU A 7 -5.67 69.44 38.57
C LEU A 7 -4.90 68.09 38.69
N ASN A 8 -5.53 67.07 38.10
CA ASN A 8 -4.92 66.22 37.07
C ASN A 8 -3.74 65.30 37.47
N LYS A 9 -4.04 64.00 37.64
CA LYS A 9 -3.13 62.90 37.25
C LYS A 9 -3.91 61.73 36.66
N THR A 10 -4.05 61.80 35.33
CA THR A 10 -3.81 60.73 34.34
C THR A 10 -4.06 59.28 34.76
N ASN A 11 -5.05 58.68 34.09
CA ASN A 11 -5.18 57.25 33.86
C ASN A 11 -3.86 56.63 33.40
N ASP A 12 -3.38 55.60 34.09
CA ASP A 12 -2.39 54.68 33.56
C ASP A 12 -2.98 53.26 33.62
N THR A 13 -3.61 52.86 32.52
CA THR A 13 -3.93 51.46 32.25
C THR A 13 -2.66 50.82 31.72
N GLY A 14 -1.77 50.47 32.65
CA GLY A 14 -0.58 49.67 32.36
C GLY A 14 -0.97 48.29 31.87
N GLY A 15 -1.09 48.15 30.55
CA GLY A 15 -1.10 46.86 29.86
C GLY A 15 0.23 46.15 30.12
N GLY A 16 0.20 45.16 31.02
CA GLY A 16 1.34 44.30 31.31
C GLY A 16 1.66 43.39 30.13
N SER A 17 2.53 43.84 29.22
CA SER A 17 3.24 42.94 28.32
C SER A 17 4.31 42.20 29.13
N SER A 18 4.01 40.98 29.55
CA SER A 18 5.00 40.04 30.07
C SER A 18 5.87 39.55 28.90
N GLY A 19 6.86 40.36 28.52
CA GLY A 19 7.89 39.95 27.58
C GLY A 19 8.65 38.75 28.14
N PHE A 20 8.63 37.63 27.43
CA PHE A 20 9.53 36.52 27.73
C PHE A 20 10.97 37.05 27.75
N PRO A 21 11.76 36.81 28.81
CA PRO A 21 13.12 37.32 28.87
C PRO A 21 13.90 36.75 27.69
N LEU A 22 14.60 37.62 26.95
CA LEU A 22 15.33 37.29 25.72
C LEU A 22 16.24 36.05 25.88
N ASN A 23 16.77 35.85 27.10
CA ASN A 23 17.59 34.70 27.47
C ASN A 23 16.83 33.36 27.45
N ALA A 24 15.55 33.35 27.82
CA ALA A 24 14.72 32.15 27.77
C ALA A 24 14.36 31.77 26.33
N LEU A 25 14.15 32.75 25.45
CA LEU A 25 13.93 32.52 24.03
C LEU A 25 15.19 31.96 23.34
N LEU A 26 16.36 32.51 23.67
CA LEU A 26 17.64 32.03 23.12
C LEU A 26 17.94 30.60 23.57
N LEU A 27 17.67 30.27 24.84
CA LEU A 27 17.83 28.92 25.38
C LEU A 27 16.91 27.91 24.67
N LEU A 28 15.65 28.29 24.41
CA LEU A 28 14.69 27.46 23.69
C LEU A 28 15.16 27.14 22.26
N ILE A 29 15.69 28.15 21.55
CA ILE A 29 16.23 27.97 20.19
C ILE A 29 17.40 26.99 20.21
N CYS A 30 18.30 27.09 21.18
CA CYS A 30 19.42 26.15 21.32
C CYS A 30 18.96 24.71 21.58
N ILE A 31 17.93 24.51 22.41
CA ILE A 31 17.38 23.17 22.70
C ILE A 31 16.73 22.57 21.45
N ILE A 32 15.95 23.36 20.70
CA ILE A 32 15.30 22.90 19.47
C ILE A 32 16.35 22.56 18.40
N ALA A 33 17.38 23.40 18.23
CA ALA A 33 18.46 23.16 17.28
C ALA A 33 19.25 21.89 17.63
N ALA A 34 19.58 21.68 18.91
CA ALA A 34 20.25 20.46 19.36
C ALA A 34 19.40 19.20 19.12
N GLY A 35 18.09 19.28 19.39
CA GLY A 35 17.13 18.21 19.11
C GLY A 35 17.04 17.87 17.62
N ALA A 36 16.98 18.88 16.75
CA ALA A 36 16.93 18.70 15.29
C ALA A 36 18.22 18.09 14.72
N VAL A 37 19.38 18.47 15.27
CA VAL A 37 20.67 17.86 14.88
C VAL A 37 20.73 16.40 15.34
N LEU A 38 20.25 16.07 16.55
CA LEU A 38 20.21 14.70 17.05
C LEU A 38 19.27 13.81 16.22
N THR A 39 18.11 14.32 15.80
CA THR A 39 17.20 13.59 14.92
C THR A 39 17.81 13.39 13.54
N LEU A 40 18.40 14.43 12.93
CA LEU A 40 19.07 14.28 11.63
C LEU A 40 20.23 13.27 11.65
N LEU A 41 21.03 13.25 12.71
CA LEU A 41 22.14 12.30 12.87
C LEU A 41 21.68 10.86 13.10
N THR A 42 20.54 10.65 13.77
CA THR A 42 19.95 9.31 13.93
C THR A 42 19.30 8.83 12.64
N PHE A 43 18.53 9.67 11.94
CA PHE A 43 17.94 9.33 10.64
C PHE A 43 18.99 8.92 9.60
N ASN A 44 20.15 9.58 9.58
CA ASN A 44 21.22 9.26 8.62
C ASN A 44 21.93 7.91 8.91
N LYS A 45 21.86 7.41 10.15
CA LYS A 45 22.39 6.08 10.50
C LYS A 45 21.42 4.93 10.16
N PHE A 46 20.12 5.20 10.11
CA PHE A 46 19.11 4.18 9.81
C PHE A 46 18.80 4.03 8.32
N TYR A 47 19.22 4.98 7.48
CA TYR A 47 19.06 4.91 6.03
C TYR A 47 20.43 4.94 5.32
N PRO A 48 21.14 3.80 5.23
CA PRO A 48 22.30 3.72 4.35
C PRO A 48 21.87 4.05 2.92
N ALA A 49 22.58 4.96 2.27
CA ALA A 49 22.36 5.33 0.88
C ALA A 49 22.38 4.05 0.02
N ALA A 50 21.25 3.73 -0.61
CA ALA A 50 21.09 2.59 -1.50
C ALA A 50 22.02 2.74 -2.72
N LYS A 51 23.25 2.22 -2.60
CA LYS A 51 24.27 2.18 -3.67
C LYS A 51 24.87 0.79 -3.83
N GLU A 52 24.19 -0.26 -3.38
CA GLU A 52 24.58 -1.61 -3.76
C GLU A 52 23.88 -1.99 -5.05
N ALA A 53 24.68 -2.27 -6.09
CA ALA A 53 24.20 -2.88 -7.31
C ALA A 53 23.49 -4.17 -6.95
N ILE A 54 22.16 -4.14 -7.12
CA ILE A 54 21.26 -5.22 -6.72
C ILE A 54 21.68 -6.50 -7.47
N PRO A 55 22.19 -7.53 -6.77
CA PRO A 55 22.64 -8.75 -7.42
C PRO A 55 21.44 -9.55 -7.90
N VAL A 56 21.29 -9.63 -9.23
CA VAL A 56 20.26 -10.42 -9.89
C VAL A 56 20.48 -11.90 -9.56
N GLN A 57 19.57 -12.50 -8.78
CA GLN A 57 19.60 -13.93 -8.51
C GLN A 57 18.71 -14.71 -9.47
N GLN A 58 19.28 -15.75 -10.06
CA GLN A 58 18.59 -16.80 -10.79
C GLN A 58 17.95 -17.78 -9.81
N ILE A 59 16.63 -17.70 -9.64
CA ILE A 59 15.91 -18.69 -8.82
C ILE A 59 15.68 -19.94 -9.67
N LYS A 60 16.39 -21.03 -9.36
CA LYS A 60 16.04 -22.37 -9.87
C LYS A 60 14.86 -22.91 -9.06
N LYS A 61 13.82 -23.32 -9.78
CA LYS A 61 12.57 -23.84 -9.21
C LYS A 61 12.83 -25.06 -8.29
N PRO A 62 12.24 -25.12 -7.07
CA PRO A 62 12.32 -26.31 -6.23
C PRO A 62 11.63 -27.51 -6.89
N ALA A 63 12.19 -28.71 -6.66
CA ALA A 63 11.64 -29.95 -7.19
C ALA A 63 10.20 -30.15 -6.71
N GLY A 64 9.25 -30.19 -7.64
CA GLY A 64 7.80 -30.25 -7.36
C GLY A 64 7.01 -29.04 -7.85
N THR A 65 7.67 -27.98 -8.32
CA THR A 65 7.00 -26.88 -9.03
C THR A 65 6.69 -27.28 -10.48
N PRO A 66 5.45 -27.09 -10.97
CA PRO A 66 5.07 -27.54 -12.30
C PRO A 66 5.89 -26.82 -13.39
N LYS A 67 6.37 -27.60 -14.38
CA LYS A 67 7.05 -27.08 -15.58
C LYS A 67 6.09 -26.16 -16.34
N ALA A 68 6.44 -24.88 -16.42
CA ALA A 68 5.69 -23.87 -17.16
C ALA A 68 5.95 -24.09 -18.65
N SER A 69 4.93 -24.46 -19.43
CA SER A 69 5.07 -24.72 -20.87
C SER A 69 4.56 -23.57 -21.76
N VAL A 70 4.17 -22.41 -21.21
CA VAL A 70 3.80 -21.23 -22.02
C VAL A 70 4.24 -19.90 -21.39
N LEU A 71 5.31 -19.92 -20.61
CA LEU A 71 6.09 -18.72 -20.32
C LEU A 71 7.51 -19.02 -20.80
N PRO A 72 8.18 -18.14 -21.56
CA PRO A 72 9.63 -18.23 -21.59
C PRO A 72 10.07 -18.05 -20.13
N LEU A 73 11.09 -18.77 -19.69
CA LEU A 73 11.71 -18.74 -18.35
C LEU A 73 11.40 -20.00 -17.53
N GLU A 74 12.20 -21.04 -17.77
CA GLU A 74 12.49 -22.08 -16.76
C GLU A 74 13.07 -21.46 -15.46
N SER A 75 13.55 -20.21 -15.52
CA SER A 75 14.02 -19.40 -14.40
C SER A 75 13.71 -17.93 -14.63
N VAL A 76 12.93 -17.29 -13.76
CA VAL A 76 12.78 -15.82 -13.76
C VAL A 76 13.94 -15.26 -12.94
N ASN A 77 14.72 -14.36 -13.55
CA ASN A 77 15.77 -13.63 -12.85
C ASN A 77 15.12 -12.53 -12.02
N MET A 78 15.15 -12.66 -10.71
CA MET A 78 14.65 -11.62 -9.83
C MET A 78 15.74 -10.58 -9.63
N PRO A 79 15.40 -9.28 -9.67
CA PRO A 79 16.39 -8.24 -9.38
C PRO A 79 16.92 -8.42 -7.96
N LEU A 80 16.04 -8.59 -6.95
CA LEU A 80 16.47 -8.74 -5.55
C LEU A 80 16.46 -10.21 -5.10
N ASP A 81 17.24 -10.51 -4.07
CA ASP A 81 17.24 -11.79 -3.37
C ASP A 81 16.09 -11.84 -2.35
N SER A 82 15.17 -12.79 -2.52
CA SER A 82 13.98 -12.97 -1.67
C SER A 82 14.28 -13.37 -0.23
N SER A 83 15.49 -13.85 0.05
CA SER A 83 15.93 -14.24 1.40
C SER A 83 16.37 -13.06 2.27
N LYS A 84 16.53 -11.87 1.69
CA LYS A 84 16.99 -10.67 2.42
C LYS A 84 15.85 -10.07 3.24
N SER A 85 16.16 -9.66 4.48
CA SER A 85 15.17 -9.17 5.46
C SER A 85 14.46 -7.87 5.07
N TYR A 86 15.05 -7.07 4.19
CA TYR A 86 14.43 -5.86 3.65
C TYR A 86 13.47 -6.14 2.47
N VAL A 87 13.41 -7.39 1.97
CA VAL A 87 12.48 -7.79 0.91
C VAL A 87 11.23 -8.38 1.55
N GLY A 88 10.12 -7.64 1.46
CA GLY A 88 8.84 -8.04 2.04
C GLY A 88 8.23 -9.26 1.36
N SER A 89 8.01 -9.17 0.04
CA SER A 89 7.48 -10.22 -0.83
C SER A 89 7.97 -10.05 -2.28
N PHE A 90 7.85 -11.12 -3.06
CA PHE A 90 7.87 -11.08 -4.51
C PHE A 90 6.58 -11.71 -5.01
N ASP A 91 5.85 -10.97 -5.84
CA ASP A 91 4.56 -11.42 -6.34
C ASP A 91 4.55 -11.29 -7.87
N LEU A 92 4.12 -12.35 -8.56
CA LEU A 92 3.80 -12.26 -9.99
C LEU A 92 2.32 -11.93 -10.13
N ILE A 93 2.01 -10.93 -10.95
CA ILE A 93 0.64 -10.53 -11.25
C ILE A 93 0.23 -11.13 -12.59
N TYR A 94 -0.89 -11.83 -12.59
CA TYR A 94 -1.49 -12.45 -13.77
C TYR A 94 -2.91 -11.92 -13.94
N ASN A 95 -3.21 -11.47 -15.15
CA ASN A 95 -4.56 -11.03 -15.52
C ASN A 95 -5.17 -12.07 -16.46
N PHE A 96 -6.31 -12.62 -16.04
CA PHE A 96 -7.10 -13.55 -16.83
C PHE A 96 -8.38 -12.86 -17.28
N GLU A 97 -8.80 -13.09 -18.51
CA GLU A 97 -10.08 -12.62 -19.02
C GLU A 97 -10.95 -13.81 -19.42
N GLY A 98 -12.23 -13.75 -19.07
CA GLY A 98 -13.17 -14.83 -19.37
C GLY A 98 -14.58 -14.46 -18.96
N LYS A 99 -15.42 -15.48 -18.81
CA LYS A 99 -16.80 -15.38 -18.32
C LYS A 99 -16.95 -16.11 -17.01
N LEU A 100 -17.74 -15.52 -16.11
CA LEU A 100 -18.20 -16.20 -14.91
C LEU A 100 -19.27 -17.23 -15.30
N LEU A 101 -19.04 -18.50 -15.02
CA LEU A 101 -20.00 -19.57 -15.30
C LEU A 101 -20.86 -19.91 -14.09
N ASN A 102 -20.29 -19.86 -12.89
CA ASN A 102 -21.01 -20.09 -11.63
C ASN A 102 -20.17 -19.59 -10.43
N ILE A 103 -20.79 -19.51 -9.25
CA ILE A 103 -20.10 -19.33 -7.97
C ILE A 103 -20.43 -20.56 -7.12
N LYS A 104 -19.39 -21.26 -6.66
CA LYS A 104 -19.52 -22.48 -5.86
C LYS A 104 -18.98 -22.26 -4.44
N ASP A 105 -19.66 -22.79 -3.44
CA ASP A 105 -19.10 -22.89 -2.10
C ASP A 105 -18.15 -24.11 -2.02
N SER A 106 -16.91 -23.86 -1.60
CA SER A 106 -15.81 -24.83 -1.52
C SER A 106 -15.07 -24.62 -0.20
N ASP A 107 -15.19 -25.59 0.71
CA ASP A 107 -14.59 -25.54 2.05
C ASP A 107 -14.89 -24.25 2.83
N GLY A 108 -16.15 -23.80 2.78
CA GLY A 108 -16.60 -22.57 3.45
C GLY A 108 -16.13 -21.27 2.78
N ARG A 109 -15.55 -21.33 1.59
CA ARG A 109 -15.14 -20.18 0.78
C ARG A 109 -15.87 -20.18 -0.56
N LYS A 110 -16.09 -18.99 -1.12
CA LYS A 110 -16.68 -18.88 -2.47
C LYS A 110 -15.60 -19.00 -3.54
N GLU A 111 -15.82 -19.85 -4.52
CA GLU A 111 -14.97 -20.05 -5.69
C GLU A 111 -15.68 -19.58 -6.96
N LEU A 112 -14.97 -18.79 -7.76
CA LEU A 112 -15.46 -18.34 -9.06
C LEU A 112 -15.17 -19.44 -10.10
N ILE A 113 -16.22 -20.06 -10.61
CA ILE A 113 -16.14 -21.01 -11.72
C ILE A 113 -16.20 -20.22 -13.02
N THR A 114 -15.19 -20.34 -13.86
CA THR A 114 -15.05 -19.55 -15.09
C THR A 114 -14.80 -20.44 -16.30
N ASP A 115 -14.88 -19.87 -17.51
CA ASP A 115 -14.50 -20.54 -18.76
C ASP A 115 -12.98 -20.49 -19.04
N ILE A 116 -12.20 -19.93 -18.11
CA ILE A 116 -10.75 -19.81 -18.22
C ILE A 116 -10.14 -21.21 -18.02
N THR A 117 -9.54 -21.77 -19.06
CA THR A 117 -8.97 -23.12 -19.05
C THR A 117 -7.46 -23.11 -19.24
N GLY A 118 -6.78 -24.05 -18.57
CA GLY A 118 -5.34 -24.25 -18.72
C GLY A 118 -4.79 -25.16 -17.64
N LYS A 119 -3.80 -25.98 -18.01
CA LYS A 119 -3.23 -27.02 -17.13
C LYS A 119 -2.69 -26.48 -15.80
N ASN A 120 -2.34 -25.20 -15.73
CA ASN A 120 -1.67 -24.57 -14.58
C ASN A 120 -2.39 -23.32 -14.07
N ILE A 121 -3.68 -23.15 -14.39
CA ILE A 121 -4.46 -22.02 -13.90
C ILE A 121 -4.99 -22.39 -12.50
N PRO A 122 -4.80 -21.54 -11.47
CA PRO A 122 -5.29 -21.83 -10.13
C PRO A 122 -6.82 -21.78 -10.09
N GLY A 123 -7.41 -22.41 -9.06
CA GLY A 123 -8.79 -22.11 -8.69
C GLY A 123 -8.91 -20.67 -8.20
N PHE A 124 -9.98 -19.98 -8.60
CA PHE A 124 -10.21 -18.58 -8.26
C PHE A 124 -11.05 -18.45 -6.98
N VAL A 125 -10.42 -18.73 -5.85
CA VAL A 125 -11.07 -18.70 -4.53
C VAL A 125 -11.02 -17.29 -3.95
N ILE A 126 -12.19 -16.77 -3.57
CA ILE A 126 -12.36 -15.46 -2.94
C ILE A 126 -11.85 -15.53 -1.50
N ASN A 127 -11.09 -14.52 -1.10
CA ASN A 127 -10.61 -14.34 0.26
C ASN A 127 -10.90 -12.93 0.77
N ALA A 128 -10.57 -12.65 2.03
CA ALA A 128 -10.84 -11.35 2.67
C ALA A 128 -10.18 -10.15 1.97
N ASN A 129 -9.13 -10.37 1.19
CA ASN A 129 -8.42 -9.34 0.45
C ASN A 129 -8.87 -9.20 -1.01
N THR A 130 -9.77 -10.06 -1.48
CA THR A 130 -10.32 -9.96 -2.84
C THR A 130 -11.24 -8.76 -2.94
N LYS A 131 -10.94 -7.83 -3.85
CA LYS A 131 -11.79 -6.67 -4.13
C LYS A 131 -12.49 -6.80 -5.49
N PHE A 132 -13.67 -6.22 -5.59
CA PHE A 132 -14.50 -6.26 -6.78
C PHE A 132 -14.67 -4.85 -7.32
N PHE A 133 -14.63 -4.72 -8.64
CA PHE A 133 -14.82 -3.45 -9.33
C PHE A 133 -15.68 -3.63 -10.56
N THR A 134 -16.62 -2.72 -10.78
CA THR A 134 -17.31 -2.59 -12.07
C THR A 134 -16.52 -1.64 -12.96
N ILE A 135 -16.32 -2.05 -14.21
CA ILE A 135 -15.77 -1.24 -15.29
C ILE A 135 -16.93 -0.86 -16.21
N SER A 136 -17.28 0.41 -16.19
CA SER A 136 -18.31 0.99 -17.04
C SER A 136 -17.81 1.16 -18.48
N ASN A 137 -18.73 1.32 -19.43
CA ASN A 137 -18.40 1.55 -20.85
C ASN A 137 -17.61 2.84 -21.11
N ASP A 138 -17.70 3.83 -20.21
CA ASP A 138 -16.91 5.07 -20.26
C ASP A 138 -15.49 4.91 -19.66
N GLY A 139 -15.13 3.70 -19.22
CA GLY A 139 -13.85 3.39 -18.59
C GLY A 139 -13.76 3.78 -17.12
N SER A 140 -14.85 4.26 -16.51
CA SER A 140 -14.89 4.53 -15.07
C SER A 140 -14.87 3.23 -14.25
N PHE A 141 -14.26 3.32 -13.06
CA PHE A 141 -14.18 2.22 -12.10
C PHE A 141 -15.03 2.56 -10.89
N LYS A 142 -15.87 1.61 -10.47
CA LYS A 142 -16.65 1.69 -9.23
C LYS A 142 -16.40 0.46 -8.39
N GLU A 143 -16.30 0.63 -7.07
CA GLU A 143 -16.26 -0.51 -6.15
C GLU A 143 -17.57 -1.31 -6.24
N ALA A 144 -17.42 -2.62 -6.34
CA ALA A 144 -18.51 -3.59 -6.43
C ALA A 144 -18.42 -4.59 -5.28
N LYS A 145 -19.38 -5.50 -5.22
CA LYS A 145 -19.43 -6.60 -4.27
C LYS A 145 -19.61 -7.93 -4.98
N LEU A 146 -19.45 -9.00 -4.22
CA LEU A 146 -19.63 -10.37 -4.71
C LEU A 146 -21.05 -10.59 -5.25
N GLU A 147 -22.06 -9.93 -4.69
CA GLU A 147 -23.46 -10.03 -5.12
C GLU A 147 -23.72 -9.37 -6.47
N ASP A 148 -22.83 -8.48 -6.94
CA ASP A 148 -22.98 -7.80 -8.22
C ASP A 148 -22.58 -8.70 -9.41
N LEU A 149 -21.90 -9.82 -9.14
CA LEU A 149 -21.50 -10.79 -10.15
C LEU A 149 -22.70 -11.56 -10.70
N LYS A 150 -22.86 -11.54 -12.03
CA LYS A 150 -23.91 -12.29 -12.73
C LYS A 150 -23.33 -13.47 -13.49
N GLN A 151 -24.10 -14.54 -13.54
CA GLN A 151 -23.77 -15.68 -14.38
C GLN A 151 -23.66 -15.25 -15.86
N ASN A 152 -22.70 -15.84 -16.57
CA ASN A 152 -22.30 -15.54 -17.95
C ASN A 152 -21.72 -14.14 -18.19
N GLN A 153 -21.48 -13.36 -17.13
CA GLN A 153 -20.89 -12.03 -17.25
C GLN A 153 -19.41 -12.10 -17.62
N LYS A 154 -18.96 -11.19 -18.49
CA LYS A 154 -17.54 -11.02 -18.79
C LYS A 154 -16.84 -10.45 -17.56
N ILE A 155 -15.73 -11.06 -17.19
CA ILE A 155 -14.91 -10.69 -16.04
C ILE A 155 -13.43 -10.66 -16.41
N ARG A 156 -12.65 -9.86 -15.69
CA ARG A 156 -11.19 -9.94 -15.66
C ARG A 156 -10.76 -10.24 -14.23
N LEU A 157 -9.90 -11.23 -14.04
CA LEU A 157 -9.39 -11.65 -12.74
C LEU A 157 -7.91 -11.28 -12.64
N SER A 158 -7.53 -10.51 -11.63
CA SER A 158 -6.14 -10.27 -11.29
C SER A 158 -5.75 -11.18 -10.13
N SER A 159 -4.97 -12.20 -10.45
CA SER A 159 -4.44 -13.15 -9.48
C SER A 159 -2.94 -12.95 -9.32
N PHE A 160 -2.49 -13.22 -8.12
CA PHE A 160 -1.12 -13.02 -7.72
C PHE A 160 -0.54 -14.34 -7.26
N TYR A 161 0.71 -14.60 -7.61
CA TYR A 161 1.48 -15.71 -7.06
C TYR A 161 2.58 -15.16 -6.17
N SER A 162 2.50 -15.41 -4.87
CA SER A 162 3.56 -15.02 -3.94
C SER A 162 4.64 -16.08 -3.92
N PHE A 163 5.88 -15.69 -4.20
CA PHE A 163 7.03 -16.58 -4.08
C PHE A 163 7.36 -16.89 -2.62
N LYS A 164 7.15 -15.94 -1.72
CA LYS A 164 7.45 -16.10 -0.30
C LYS A 164 6.55 -17.17 0.34
N ASP A 165 5.26 -17.08 0.04
CA ASP A 165 4.26 -18.01 0.59
C ASP A 165 3.98 -19.20 -0.33
N ASN A 166 4.61 -19.25 -1.50
CA ASN A 166 4.42 -20.27 -2.54
C ASN A 166 2.93 -20.56 -2.84
N ARG A 167 2.11 -19.51 -2.95
CA ARG A 167 0.65 -19.63 -3.09
C ARG A 167 0.06 -18.60 -4.02
N TRP A 168 -1.07 -18.98 -4.60
CA TRP A 168 -1.93 -18.08 -5.37
C TRP A 168 -2.92 -17.35 -4.48
N PHE A 169 -3.27 -16.14 -4.87
CA PHE A 169 -4.36 -15.38 -4.31
C PHE A 169 -5.07 -14.57 -5.39
N LEU A 170 -6.40 -14.61 -5.35
CA LEU A 170 -7.23 -13.71 -6.16
C LEU A 170 -7.29 -12.35 -5.48
N GLY A 171 -6.73 -11.32 -6.10
CA GLY A 171 -6.72 -9.97 -5.53
C GLY A 171 -7.84 -9.11 -6.08
N PHE A 172 -8.06 -9.10 -7.40
CA PHE A 172 -9.07 -8.24 -8.02
C PHE A 172 -9.98 -9.02 -8.96
N VAL A 173 -11.27 -8.68 -8.91
CA VAL A 173 -12.29 -9.13 -9.84
C VAL A 173 -12.90 -7.90 -10.50
N TYR A 174 -12.67 -7.76 -11.79
CA TYR A 174 -13.26 -6.70 -12.61
C TYR A 174 -14.47 -7.25 -13.36
N ILE A 175 -15.57 -6.54 -13.22
CA ILE A 175 -16.88 -6.85 -13.76
C ILE A 175 -17.11 -5.89 -14.92
N TYR A 176 -17.27 -6.39 -16.14
CA TYR A 176 -17.62 -5.52 -17.27
C TYR A 176 -19.13 -5.30 -17.27
N ASP A 177 -19.56 -4.04 -17.24
CA ASP A 177 -20.93 -3.70 -17.59
C ASP A 177 -21.09 -3.89 -19.10
N ILE A 178 -22.06 -4.73 -19.48
CA ILE A 178 -22.43 -4.99 -20.88
C ILE A 178 -23.58 -4.05 -21.22
#